data_AF-A0A4R9A928-F1
#
_entry.id   AF-A0A4R9A928-F1
#
_cell.length_a   1.000
_cell.length_b   1.000
_cell.length_c   1.000
_cell.angle_alpha   90.00
_cell.angle_beta   90.00
_cell.angle_gamma   90.00
#
_symmetry.space_group_name_H-M   'P 1'
#
loop_
_entity.id
_entity.type
_entity.pdbx_description
1 polymer ?
#
loop_
_entity_poly.entity_id
_entity_poly.type
_entity_poly.pdbx_seq_one_letter_code
_entity_poly.pdbx_strand_id
1 'polypeptide(L)'
;MTESREVSALPAAPPAPAAGIDPAEIIFVSRNVTAMEASAVTAVLQGLLQEESDGSRTAPAHGQSAWQRSTRGIRRPLTPGPGQWRSFTA
;
A
#
# COMPACT_ATOMS: atom_id res chain seq x y z
N MET A 1 8.27 42.05 -0.29
CA MET A 1 6.81 41.93 -0.32
C MET A 1 6.43 40.93 -1.39
N THR A 2 6.55 39.63 -1.10
CA THR A 2 5.78 38.59 -1.76
C THR A 2 5.59 37.47 -0.76
N GLU A 3 4.33 37.09 -0.65
CA GLU A 3 3.66 36.49 0.48
C GLU A 3 3.74 34.96 0.47
N SER A 4 3.62 34.44 1.68
CA SER A 4 3.26 33.09 2.09
C SER A 4 2.63 32.20 1.02
N ARG A 5 3.22 31.01 0.86
CA ARG A 5 2.44 29.80 0.62
C ARG A 5 2.79 28.80 1.70
N GLU A 6 2.30 29.07 2.90
CA GLU A 6 2.12 28.03 3.90
C GLU A 6 1.21 26.98 3.26
N VAL A 7 1.76 25.78 3.10
CA VAL A 7 0.99 24.60 2.74
C VAL A 7 0.08 24.35 3.94
N SER A 8 -1.17 24.81 3.81
CA SER A 8 -2.25 24.46 4.72
C SER A 8 -2.34 22.93 4.71
N ALA A 9 -1.75 22.31 5.72
CA ALA A 9 -1.89 20.89 5.98
C ALA A 9 -3.37 20.67 6.30
N LEU A 10 -4.08 20.07 5.35
CA LEU A 10 -5.39 19.47 5.59
C LEU A 10 -5.28 18.68 6.91
N PRO A 11 -6.21 18.84 7.88
CA PRO A 11 -6.16 18.04 9.09
C PRO A 11 -6.08 16.58 8.64
N ALA A 12 -5.06 15.87 9.14
CA ALA A 12 -4.89 14.45 8.89
C ALA A 12 -6.27 13.79 9.11
N ALA A 13 -6.81 13.18 8.06
CA ALA A 13 -8.05 12.43 8.17
C ALA A 13 -7.93 11.54 9.41
N PRO A 14 -8.97 11.46 10.27
CA PRO A 14 -8.92 10.55 11.41
C PRO A 14 -8.48 9.19 10.89
N PRO A 15 -7.59 8.46 11.59
CA PRO A 15 -7.15 7.17 11.12
C PRO A 15 -8.41 6.38 10.79
N ALA A 16 -8.58 6.06 9.51
CA ALA A 16 -9.63 5.14 9.09
C ALA A 16 -9.52 3.94 10.04
N PRO A 17 -10.64 3.41 10.57
CA PRO A 17 -10.59 2.27 11.48
C PRO A 17 -9.64 1.26 10.85
N ALA A 18 -8.62 0.85 11.61
CA ALA A 18 -7.62 -0.09 11.15
C ALA A 18 -8.39 -1.21 10.45
N ALA A 19 -8.11 -1.42 9.16
CA ALA A 19 -8.74 -2.46 8.37
C ALA A 19 -8.26 -3.81 8.91
N GLY A 20 -8.76 -4.16 10.10
CA GLY A 20 -8.48 -5.38 10.82
C GLY A 20 -9.51 -6.42 10.44
N ILE A 21 -9.14 -7.67 10.60
CA ILE A 21 -10.04 -8.80 10.40
C ILE A 21 -11.06 -8.79 11.53
N ASP A 22 -12.35 -8.81 11.19
CA ASP A 22 -13.41 -9.07 12.16
C ASP A 22 -13.32 -10.55 12.58
N PRO A 23 -13.06 -10.86 13.87
CA PRO A 23 -12.99 -12.24 14.33
C PRO A 23 -14.26 -13.04 14.07
N ALA A 24 -15.42 -12.40 13.91
CA ALA A 24 -16.68 -13.07 13.58
C ALA A 24 -16.71 -13.66 12.16
N GLU A 25 -15.82 -13.21 11.26
CA GLU A 25 -15.70 -13.74 9.90
C GLU A 25 -14.82 -15.00 9.79
N ILE A 26 -14.07 -15.35 10.84
CA ILE A 26 -13.14 -16.48 10.84
C ILE A 26 -13.87 -17.78 11.19
N ILE A 27 -13.83 -18.76 10.29
CA ILE A 27 -14.47 -20.08 10.46
C ILE A 27 -13.40 -21.16 10.66
N PHE A 28 -13.45 -21.86 11.80
CA PHE A 28 -12.59 -23.01 12.08
C PHE A 28 -13.29 -24.32 11.65
N VAL A 29 -12.72 -25.02 10.67
CA VAL A 29 -13.26 -26.30 10.17
C VAL A 29 -12.74 -27.50 10.98
N SER A 30 -11.65 -27.31 11.73
CA SER A 30 -11.08 -28.33 12.60
C SER A 30 -11.93 -28.57 13.86
N ARG A 31 -11.97 -29.82 14.30
CA ARG A 31 -12.61 -30.20 15.58
C ARG A 31 -11.79 -29.72 16.79
N ASN A 32 -12.49 -29.41 17.88
CA ASN A 32 -11.91 -29.13 19.20
C ASN A 32 -10.98 -27.90 19.27
N VAL A 33 -11.25 -26.82 18.53
CA VAL A 33 -10.52 -25.56 18.69
C VAL A 33 -10.91 -24.88 20.00
N THR A 34 -9.93 -24.60 20.85
CA THR A 34 -10.15 -23.87 22.11
C THR A 34 -10.22 -22.36 21.87
N ALA A 35 -10.83 -21.63 22.80
CA ALA A 35 -10.87 -20.16 22.74
C ALA A 35 -9.46 -19.53 22.72
N MET A 36 -8.49 -20.17 23.39
CA MET A 36 -7.09 -19.72 23.41
C MET A 36 -6.41 -19.91 22.04
N GLU A 37 -6.65 -21.03 21.37
CA GLU A 37 -6.09 -21.27 20.04
C GLU A 37 -6.74 -20.35 19.00
N ALA A 38 -8.06 -20.16 19.06
CA ALA A 38 -8.78 -19.26 18.18
C ALA A 38 -8.28 -17.81 18.32
N SER A 39 -8.01 -17.35 19.55
CA SER A 39 -7.48 -16.00 19.79
C SER A 39 -6.04 -15.87 19.33
N ALA A 40 -5.20 -16.89 19.53
CA ALA A 40 -3.81 -16.90 19.07
C ALA A 40 -3.74 -16.80 17.54
N VAL A 41 -4.53 -17.60 16.82
CA VAL A 41 -4.57 -17.56 15.34
C VAL A 41 -5.07 -16.20 14.84
N THR A 42 -6.14 -15.68 15.45
CA THR A 42 -6.67 -14.36 15.11
C THR A 42 -5.60 -13.26 15.31
N ALA A 43 -4.88 -13.29 16.43
CA ALA A 43 -3.82 -12.32 16.71
C ALA A 43 -2.67 -12.39 15.70
N VAL A 44 -2.28 -13.60 15.27
CA VAL A 44 -1.27 -13.79 14.23
C VAL A 44 -1.74 -13.20 12.89
N LEU A 45 -2.97 -13.51 12.47
CA LEU A 45 -3.53 -12.97 11.22
C LEU A 45 -3.65 -11.44 11.24
N GLN A 46 -4.08 -10.87 12.37
CA GLN A 46 -4.13 -9.42 12.56
C GLN A 46 -2.73 -8.79 12.50
N GLY A 47 -1.73 -9.40 13.13
CA GLY A 47 -0.35 -8.93 13.07
C GLY A 47 0.23 -8.91 11.66
N LEU A 48 -0.01 -9.97 10.88
CA LEU A 48 0.44 -10.06 9.48
C LEU A 48 -0.23 -9.01 8.59
N LEU A 49 -1.54 -8.79 8.76
CA LEU A 49 -2.27 -7.79 7.97
C LEU A 49 -1.83 -6.36 8.32
N GLN A 50 -1.52 -6.11 9.59
CA GLN A 50 -1.00 -4.82 10.03
C GLN A 50 0.38 -4.54 9.42
N GLU A 51 1.28 -5.53 9.40
CA GLU A 51 2.61 -5.40 8.78
C GLU A 51 2.50 -5.10 7.27
N GLU A 52 1.62 -5.81 6.56
CA GLU A 52 1.38 -5.57 5.13
C GLU A 52 0.80 -4.18 4.88
N SER A 53 -0.18 -3.77 5.69
CA SER A 53 -0.78 -2.44 5.63
C SER A 53 0.24 -1.33 5.90
N ASP A 54 1.15 -1.54 6.85
CA ASP A 54 2.21 -0.57 7.17
C ASP A 54 3.28 -0.51 6.09
N GLY A 55 3.58 -1.63 5.42
CA GLY A 55 4.40 -1.67 4.22
C GLY A 55 3.77 -0.89 3.06
N SER A 56 2.48 -1.10 2.82
CA SER A 56 1.68 -0.38 1.83
C SER A 56 1.56 1.12 2.14
N ARG A 57 1.45 1.50 3.42
CA ARG A 57 1.42 2.90 3.87
C ARG A 57 2.79 3.59 3.77
N THR A 58 3.87 2.84 3.96
CA THR A 58 5.26 3.32 3.85
C THR A 58 5.72 3.40 2.39
N ALA A 59 5.03 2.71 1.46
CA ALA A 59 5.28 2.86 0.04
C ALA A 59 5.19 4.36 -0.31
N PRO A 60 6.24 4.94 -0.94
CA PRO A 60 6.21 6.35 -1.29
C PRO A 60 4.96 6.60 -2.13
N ALA A 61 4.15 7.59 -1.72
CA ALA A 61 3.04 8.06 -2.50
C ALA A 61 3.47 8.19 -3.96
N HIS A 62 2.60 7.89 -4.92
CA HIS A 62 2.84 7.88 -6.37
C HIS A 62 3.29 9.24 -6.97
N GLY A 63 4.00 10.09 -6.22
CA GLY A 63 4.84 11.15 -6.73
C GLY A 63 6.04 10.60 -7.51
N GLN A 64 6.60 11.47 -8.34
CA GLN A 64 7.67 11.13 -9.25
C GLN A 64 8.91 10.66 -8.48
N SER A 65 9.30 9.39 -8.70
CA SER A 65 10.45 8.75 -8.07
C SER A 65 11.76 9.50 -8.38
N ALA A 66 12.78 9.30 -7.54
CA ALA A 66 14.09 9.93 -7.76
C ALA A 66 14.69 9.58 -9.12
N TRP A 67 14.45 8.35 -9.62
CA TRP A 67 14.84 7.90 -10.95
C TRP A 67 14.04 8.60 -12.08
N GLN A 68 12.73 8.79 -11.90
CA GLN A 68 11.93 9.59 -12.85
C GLN A 68 12.34 11.07 -12.84
N ARG A 69 12.76 11.62 -11.68
CA ARG A 69 13.30 12.97 -11.57
C ARG A 69 14.63 13.13 -12.30
N SER A 70 15.53 12.14 -12.24
CA SER A 70 16.82 12.15 -12.95
C SER A 70 16.73 11.84 -14.44
N THR A 71 15.60 11.28 -14.91
CA THR A 71 15.36 10.99 -16.33
C THR A 71 15.08 12.24 -17.19
N ARG A 72 14.83 13.41 -16.57
CA ARG A 72 14.43 14.67 -17.23
C ARG A 72 15.42 15.24 -18.25
N GLY A 73 16.63 14.71 -18.36
CA GLY A 73 17.59 15.13 -19.39
C GLY A 73 17.64 14.27 -20.65
N ILE A 74 17.17 13.01 -20.62
CA ILE A 74 17.69 12.01 -21.60
C ILE A 74 16.61 11.14 -22.28
N ARG A 75 15.41 10.90 -21.73
CA ARG A 75 14.44 9.97 -22.38
C ARG A 75 12.97 10.35 -22.28
N ARG A 76 12.22 10.06 -23.35
CA ARG A 76 10.74 10.07 -23.38
C ARG A 76 10.24 8.82 -22.64
N PRO A 77 9.21 8.91 -21.77
CA PRO A 77 8.67 7.75 -21.07
C PRO A 77 8.15 6.69 -22.07
N LEU A 78 8.50 5.43 -21.84
CA LEU A 78 7.91 4.31 -22.60
C LEU A 78 6.51 4.04 -22.05
N THR A 79 5.49 4.13 -22.89
CA THR A 79 4.11 3.81 -22.53
C THR A 79 3.89 2.30 -22.60
N PRO A 80 3.54 1.62 -21.50
CA PRO A 80 3.24 0.19 -21.57
C PRO A 80 1.91 -0.05 -22.31
N GLY A 81 1.87 -1.05 -23.20
CA GLY A 81 0.64 -1.45 -23.89
C GLY A 81 0.88 -2.51 -24.97
N PRO A 82 -0.17 -3.22 -25.43
CA PRO A 82 -0.08 -4.13 -26.57
C PRO A 82 0.54 -3.41 -27.77
N GLY A 83 1.58 -4.00 -28.36
CA GLY A 83 2.32 -3.42 -29.50
C GLY A 83 3.34 -2.32 -29.15
N GLN A 84 3.45 -1.89 -27.89
CA GLN A 84 4.38 -0.82 -27.49
C GLN A 84 5.77 -1.33 -27.09
N TRP A 85 5.95 -2.65 -26.95
CA TRP A 85 7.13 -3.20 -26.30
C TRP A 85 8.24 -3.62 -27.27
N ARG A 86 7.98 -3.77 -28.58
CA ARG A 86 8.99 -4.18 -29.59
C ARG A 86 8.59 -3.76 -31.01
N SER A 87 9.48 -3.07 -31.72
CA SER A 87 9.48 -2.98 -33.18
C SER A 87 10.88 -3.37 -33.68
N PHE A 88 11.18 -4.67 -33.64
CA PHE A 88 12.33 -5.21 -34.33
C PHE A 88 11.78 -6.21 -35.35
N THR A 89 11.84 -5.86 -36.63
CA THR A 89 11.69 -6.82 -37.72
C THR A 89 12.97 -7.64 -37.79
N ALA A 90 12.85 -8.96 -37.91
CA ALA A 90 13.96 -9.84 -38.24
C ALA A 90 14.42 -9.63 -39.68
#